data_AF-A0A3C1WVK9-F1
#
_entry.id   AF-A0A3C1WVK9-F1
#
_cell.length_a   1.000
_cell.length_b   1.000
_cell.length_c   1.000
_cell.angle_alpha   90.00
_cell.angle_beta   90.00
_cell.angle_gamma   90.00
#
_symmetry.space_group_name_H-M   'P 1'
#
loop_
_entity.id
_entity.type
_entity.pdbx_description
1 polymer ?
#
loop_
_entity_poly.entity_id
_entity_poly.type
_entity_poly.pdbx_seq_one_letter_code
_entity_poly.pdbx_strand_id
1 'polypeptide(L)' 'TKKILRKISTKAIESGLLIRPIGHTIYFMPPYIINHDEIDFMIDTTLEVIQSSI' A
#
# COMPACT_ATOMS: atom_id res chain seq x y z
N THR A 1 -4.61 7.08 -13.14
CA THR A 1 -5.84 7.89 -12.93
C THR A 1 -6.33 7.75 -11.49
N LYS A 2 -6.94 8.78 -10.89
CA LYS A 2 -7.47 8.79 -9.50
C LYS A 2 -8.30 7.53 -9.12
N LYS A 3 -8.99 6.92 -10.10
CA LYS A 3 -9.75 5.66 -9.94
C LYS A 3 -8.88 4.44 -9.62
N ILE A 4 -7.70 4.32 -10.23
CA ILE A 4 -6.76 3.20 -10.02
C ILE A 4 -6.18 3.27 -8.61
N LEU A 5 -5.75 4.45 -8.16
CA LEU A 5 -5.24 4.64 -6.79
C LEU A 5 -6.28 4.32 -5.73
N ARG A 6 -7.54 4.70 -5.94
CA ARG A 6 -8.63 4.32 -5.04
C ARG A 6 -8.81 2.80 -4.97
N LYS A 7 -8.75 2.11 -6.11
CA LYS A 7 -8.83 0.64 -6.18
C LYS A 7 -7.67 -0.02 -5.41
N ILE A 8 -6.45 0.49 -5.61
CA ILE A 8 -5.25 0.03 -4.88
C ILE A 8 -5.42 0.24 -3.38
N SER A 9 -5.82 1.44 -2.93
CA SER A 9 -6.06 1.71 -1.51
C SER A 9 -7.11 0.80 -0.89
N THR A 10 -8.22 0.52 -1.58
CA THR A 10 -9.25 -0.40 -1.08
C THR A 10 -8.70 -1.83 -0.92
N LYS A 11 -8.03 -2.36 -1.95
CA LYS A 11 -7.46 -3.72 -1.90
C LYS A 11 -6.35 -3.87 -0.86
N ALA A 12 -5.51 -2.85 -0.67
CA ALA A 12 -4.48 -2.88 0.36
C ALA A 12 -5.12 -2.94 1.76
N ILE A 13 -6.20 -2.18 2.00
CA ILE A 13 -6.94 -2.25 3.27
C ILE A 13 -7.55 -3.65 3.49
N GLU A 14 -8.12 -4.26 2.44
CA GLU A 14 -8.62 -5.64 2.50
C GLU A 14 -7.50 -6.66 2.81
N SER A 15 -6.26 -6.34 2.42
CA SER A 15 -5.06 -7.14 2.68
C SER A 15 -4.40 -6.81 4.03
N GLY A 16 -5.02 -5.97 4.87
CA GLY A 16 -4.50 -5.59 6.19
C GLY A 16 -3.48 -4.44 6.18
N LEU A 17 -3.30 -3.76 5.05
CA LEU A 17 -2.34 -2.67 4.88
C LEU A 17 -3.03 -1.32 4.63
N LEU A 18 -2.85 -0.38 5.56
CA LEU A 18 -3.33 0.99 5.39
C LEU A 18 -2.31 1.83 4.61
N ILE A 19 -2.67 2.26 3.39
CA ILE A 19 -1.86 3.15 2.56
C ILE A 19 -2.54 4.48 2.29
N ARG A 20 -1.76 5.56 2.33
CA ARG A 20 -2.23 6.92 2.03
C ARG A 20 -1.72 7.37 0.66
N PRO A 21 -2.57 7.43 -0.37
CA PRO A 21 -2.18 8.00 -1.66
C PRO A 21 -2.10 9.53 -1.57
N ILE A 22 -1.09 10.12 -2.23
CA ILE A 22 -0.91 11.57 -2.36
C ILE A 22 -0.74 11.90 -3.84
N GLY A 23 -1.76 12.50 -4.46
CA GLY A 23 -1.75 12.76 -5.90
C GLY A 23 -1.67 11.46 -6.71
N HIS A 24 -0.50 11.19 -7.31
CA HIS A 24 -0.22 9.97 -8.08
C HIS A 24 0.81 9.03 -7.43
N THR A 25 1.16 9.26 -6.16
CA THR A 25 2.13 8.45 -5.43
C THR A 25 1.48 7.76 -4.24
N ILE A 26 2.08 6.65 -3.80
CA ILE A 26 1.77 5.99 -2.53
C ILE A 26 2.84 6.45 -1.53
N TYR A 27 2.41 6.99 -0.40
CA TYR A 27 3.29 7.45 0.66
C TYR A 27 3.27 6.45 1.82
N PHE A 28 4.46 6.01 2.25
CA PHE A 28 4.64 5.15 3.41
C PHE A 28 5.10 5.98 4.60
N MET A 29 4.44 5.76 5.74
CA MET A 29 4.83 6.34 7.02
C MET A 29 4.60 5.29 8.11
N PRO A 30 5.46 4.26 8.18
CA PRO A 30 5.36 3.26 9.21
C PRO A 30 5.70 3.86 10.59
N PRO A 31 5.28 3.22 11.69
CA PRO A 31 5.74 3.61 13.02
C PRO A 31 7.26 3.39 13.14
N TYR A 32 7.93 4.19 13.96
CA TYR A 32 9.40 4.08 14.15
C TYR A 32 9.85 2.76 14.80
N ILE A 33 8.92 2.00 15.37
CA ILE A 33 9.19 0.70 15.99
C ILE A 33 9.05 -0.48 15.00
N ILE A 34 8.73 -0.20 13.73
CA ILE A 34 8.52 -1.22 12.71
C ILE A 34 9.75 -2.13 12.58
N ASN A 35 9.52 -3.44 12.47
CA ASN A 35 10.57 -4.43 12.26
C ASN A 35 10.72 -4.83 10.78
N HIS A 36 11.72 -5.65 10.48
CA HIS A 36 12.00 -6.07 9.10
C HIS A 36 10.85 -6.86 8.46
N ASP A 37 10.24 -7.80 9.17
CA ASP A 37 9.13 -8.61 8.66
C ASP A 37 7.89 -7.75 8.34
N GLU A 38 7.63 -6.72 9.16
CA GLU A 38 6.55 -5.75 8.93
C GLU A 38 6.85 -4.85 7.71
N ILE A 39 8.12 -4.50 7.49
CA ILE A 39 8.55 -3.77 6.28
C ILE A 39 8.33 -4.64 5.05
N ASP A 40 8.75 -5.91 5.09
CA ASP A 40 8.59 -6.85 3.98
C ASP A 40 7.10 -7.01 3.65
N PHE A 41 6.26 -7.26 4.66
CA PHE A 41 4.80 -7.30 4.49
C PHE A 41 4.24 -6.02 3.85
N MET A 42 4.65 -4.85 4.32
CA MET A 42 4.18 -3.56 3.80
C MET A 42 4.54 -3.38 2.32
N ILE A 43 5.77 -3.72 1.93
CA ILE A 43 6.26 -3.54 0.56
C ILE A 43 5.68 -4.59 -0.38
N ASP A 44 5.72 -5.87 0.00
CA ASP A 44 5.25 -6.98 -0.83
C ASP A 44 3.75 -6.88 -1.08
N THR A 45 2.96 -6.63 -0.04
CA THR A 45 1.50 -6.44 -0.18
C THR A 45 1.19 -5.25 -1.09
N THR A 46 1.94 -4.15 -0.98
CA THR A 46 1.74 -3.00 -1.87
C THR A 46 2.03 -3.38 -3.32
N LEU A 47 3.13 -4.08 -3.58
CA LEU A 47 3.50 -4.52 -4.93
C LEU A 47 2.45 -5.46 -5.54
N GLU A 48 1.99 -6.47 -4.79
CA GLU A 48 0.95 -7.40 -5.23
C GLU A 48 -0.36 -6.68 -5.56
N VAL A 49 -0.77 -5.73 -4.73
CA VAL A 49 -1.99 -4.96 -4.95
C VAL A 49 -1.86 -4.07 -6.18
N ILE A 50 -0.71 -3.42 -6.39
CA ILE A 50 -0.44 -2.62 -7.58
C ILE A 50 -0.52 -3.50 -8.83
N GLN A 51 0.20 -4.62 -8.86
CA GLN A 51 0.24 -5.55 -10.00
C GLN A 51 -1.15 -6.12 -10.33
N SER A 52 -1.97 -6.41 -9.33
CA SER A 52 -3.34 -6.91 -9.54
C SER A 52 -4.38 -5.82 -9.85
N SER A 53 -3.97 -4.54 -9.91
CA SER A 53 -4.86 -3.39 -10.06
C SER A 53 -4.62 -2.56 -11.31
N ILE A 54 -3.42 -2.65 -11.90
CA ILE A 54 -3.07 -2.11 -13.22
C ILE A 54 -3.53 -3.11 -14.29
#